data_AF-A0A974XC53-F1
#
_entry.id   AF-A0A974XC53-F1
#
_cell.length_a   1.000
_cell.length_b   1.000
_cell.length_c   1.000
_cell.angle_alpha   90.00
_cell.angle_beta   90.00
_cell.angle_gamma   90.00
#
_symmetry.space_group_name_H-M   'P 1'
#
loop_
_entity.id
_entity.type
_entity.pdbx_description
1 polymer ?
#
loop_
_entity_poly.entity_id
_entity_poly.type
_entity_poly.pdbx_seq_one_letter_code
_entity_poly.pdbx_strand_id
1 'polypeptide(L)'
;MEDLIYYKKYLKILIISGLVLIFLTASNEMFYITFVLIFAFMVIRTLRIKTSVFSKLYILLNYLLLCIAELVYVRQNLILDSKVYFYYLNKLLCTVAIILPFIIEKILTVKKYIYFNLPSLGELSTVSFNELRQYKDRIASSINSIRGISDKLSISNFKDIVTDLPRHSSFKYISNGNLTDEYFDAASKALDDPHLYIIISRTGSAASEFISVFTRKSFNHSSIAFDKDLETIVSYNGGERVYPPGLNYELVEHFIKKDDSSILIYSIDATKEQKKIILNKINEINTEGSAYNILGLLLKQSYKPNIMFCSQFVYKMLEISGLNYFDMESKHVRPTDFIEKDYYRKVKFEYSLFGKKSK
;
A
#
# COMPACT_ATOMS: atom_id res chain seq x y z
N MET A 1 9.55 -19.45 -15.23
CA MET A 1 9.17 -18.42 -14.22
C MET A 1 10.34 -18.07 -13.31
N GLU A 2 11.19 -19.04 -12.96
CA GLU A 2 12.44 -18.85 -12.20
C GLU A 2 13.43 -17.89 -12.89
N ASP A 3 13.59 -17.98 -14.21
CA ASP A 3 14.51 -17.09 -14.97
C ASP A 3 14.15 -15.59 -14.85
N LEU A 4 12.86 -15.28 -14.75
CA LEU A 4 12.38 -13.89 -14.65
C LEU A 4 12.62 -13.30 -13.25
N ILE A 5 12.59 -14.16 -12.22
CA ILE A 5 12.90 -13.82 -10.83
C ILE A 5 14.41 -13.63 -10.68
N TYR A 6 15.19 -14.53 -11.28
CA TYR A 6 16.64 -14.47 -11.33
C TYR A 6 17.09 -13.17 -12.04
N TYR A 7 16.59 -12.90 -13.24
CA TYR A 7 16.91 -11.68 -13.99
C TYR A 7 16.62 -10.39 -13.19
N LYS A 8 15.47 -10.32 -12.50
CA LYS A 8 15.12 -9.17 -11.65
C LYS A 8 16.04 -9.03 -10.43
N LYS A 9 16.51 -10.14 -9.85
CA LYS A 9 17.48 -10.13 -8.75
C LYS A 9 18.83 -9.61 -9.22
N TYR A 10 19.34 -10.09 -10.37
CA TYR A 10 20.60 -9.63 -10.95
C TYR A 10 20.55 -8.17 -11.36
N LEU A 11 19.45 -7.73 -11.97
CA LEU A 11 19.25 -6.33 -12.34
C LEU A 11 19.28 -5.41 -11.12
N LYS A 12 18.65 -5.81 -10.01
CA LYS A 12 18.72 -5.06 -8.74
C LYS A 12 20.13 -4.99 -8.18
N ILE A 13 20.85 -6.11 -8.17
CA ILE A 13 22.25 -6.16 -7.71
C ILE A 13 23.11 -5.22 -8.57
N LEU A 14 22.94 -5.25 -9.88
CA LEU A 14 23.69 -4.41 -10.82
C LEU A 14 23.39 -2.91 -10.63
N ILE A 15 22.13 -2.54 -10.41
CA ILE A 15 21.75 -1.15 -10.09
C ILE A 15 22.37 -0.71 -8.77
N ILE A 16 22.28 -1.54 -7.72
CA ILE A 16 22.84 -1.22 -6.40
C ILE A 16 24.37 -1.09 -6.49
N SER A 17 25.06 -2.02 -7.16
CA SER A 17 26.51 -1.93 -7.35
C SER A 17 26.92 -0.69 -8.15
N GLY A 18 26.13 -0.31 -9.17
CA GLY A 18 26.36 0.92 -9.93
C GLY A 18 26.21 2.17 -9.08
N LEU A 19 25.20 2.25 -8.22
CA LEU A 19 25.01 3.37 -7.30
C LEU A 19 26.12 3.45 -6.24
N VAL A 20 26.54 2.31 -5.69
CA VAL A 20 27.68 2.26 -4.77
C VAL A 20 28.96 2.76 -5.45
N LEU A 21 29.21 2.35 -6.70
CA LEU A 21 30.35 2.83 -7.46
C LEU A 21 30.29 4.36 -7.66
N ILE A 22 29.13 4.89 -8.09
CA ILE A 22 28.91 6.33 -8.24
C ILE A 22 29.14 7.07 -6.92
N PHE A 23 28.63 6.56 -5.80
CA PHE A 23 28.86 7.17 -4.48
C PHE A 23 30.36 7.25 -4.15
N LEU A 24 31.13 6.20 -4.44
CA LEU A 24 32.56 6.15 -4.16
C LEU A 24 33.35 7.08 -5.08
N THR A 25 33.07 7.10 -6.39
CA THR A 25 33.95 7.72 -7.38
C THR A 25 33.46 9.06 -7.95
N ALA A 26 32.17 9.40 -7.81
CA ALA A 26 31.64 10.61 -8.43
C ALA A 26 32.21 11.87 -7.76
N SER A 27 32.68 12.79 -8.60
CA SER A 27 32.92 14.18 -8.22
C SER A 27 31.62 14.98 -8.29
N ASN A 28 31.63 16.20 -7.75
CA ASN A 28 30.48 17.11 -7.81
C ASN A 28 30.01 17.35 -9.25
N GLU A 29 30.96 17.53 -10.17
CA GLU A 29 30.69 17.75 -11.59
C GLU A 29 30.01 16.55 -12.25
N MET A 30 30.37 15.34 -11.84
CA MET A 30 29.74 14.12 -12.32
C MET A 30 28.25 14.04 -11.93
N PHE A 31 27.85 14.59 -10.78
CA PHE A 31 26.43 14.66 -10.41
C PHE A 31 25.64 15.60 -11.31
N TYR A 32 26.16 16.80 -11.62
CA TYR A 32 25.51 17.72 -12.55
C TYR A 32 25.31 17.08 -13.93
N ILE A 33 26.38 16.48 -14.48
CA ILE A 33 26.33 15.80 -15.78
C ILE A 33 25.32 14.65 -15.74
N THR A 34 25.33 13.85 -14.67
CA THR A 34 24.43 12.70 -14.52
C THR A 34 22.96 13.14 -14.48
N PHE A 35 22.60 14.15 -13.68
CA PHE A 35 21.22 14.63 -13.61
C PHE A 35 20.73 15.20 -14.94
N VAL A 36 21.58 15.94 -15.66
CA VAL A 36 21.24 16.47 -16.99
C VAL A 36 21.06 15.34 -18.02
N LEU A 37 21.94 14.33 -18.01
CA LEU A 37 21.83 13.17 -18.91
C LEU A 37 20.57 12.35 -18.63
N ILE A 38 20.23 12.14 -17.35
CA ILE A 38 19.01 11.43 -16.97
C ILE A 38 17.79 12.24 -17.38
N PHE A 39 17.78 13.55 -17.13
CA PHE A 39 16.71 14.42 -17.62
C PHE A 39 16.53 14.29 -19.14
N ALA A 40 17.61 14.39 -19.92
CA ALA A 40 17.56 14.23 -21.38
C ALA A 40 17.02 12.85 -21.80
N PHE A 41 17.47 11.78 -21.13
CA PHE A 41 16.96 10.43 -21.35
C PHE A 41 15.44 10.35 -21.08
N MET A 42 14.97 10.92 -19.97
CA MET A 42 13.56 10.94 -19.59
C MET A 42 12.71 11.77 -20.57
N VAL A 43 13.25 12.85 -21.12
CA VAL A 43 12.61 13.62 -22.20
C VAL A 43 12.41 12.74 -23.44
N ILE A 44 13.48 12.12 -23.95
CA ILE A 44 13.43 11.23 -25.13
C ILE A 44 12.41 10.12 -24.91
N ARG A 45 12.46 9.50 -23.72
CA ARG A 45 11.54 8.43 -23.35
C ARG A 45 10.09 8.91 -23.32
N THR A 46 9.81 10.06 -22.74
CA THR A 46 8.47 10.68 -22.69
C THR A 46 7.92 10.99 -24.08
N LEU A 47 8.78 11.44 -25.01
CA LEU A 47 8.39 11.72 -26.39
C LEU A 47 7.92 10.45 -27.11
N ARG A 48 8.52 9.29 -26.82
CA ARG A 48 8.17 7.98 -27.38
C ARG A 48 6.87 7.39 -26.83
N ILE A 49 6.36 7.87 -25.70
CA ILE A 49 5.11 7.37 -25.13
C ILE A 49 3.92 7.86 -25.97
N LYS A 50 3.02 6.95 -26.37
CA LYS A 50 1.77 7.27 -27.07
C LYS A 50 0.77 7.89 -26.09
N THR A 51 0.86 9.20 -25.87
CA THR A 51 -0.07 9.94 -25.01
C THR A 51 -0.37 11.35 -25.50
N SER A 52 -1.46 11.97 -25.02
CA SER A 52 -1.84 13.35 -25.34
C SER A 52 -0.74 14.38 -25.05
N VAL A 53 -0.66 15.42 -25.89
CA VAL A 53 0.36 16.48 -25.82
C VAL A 53 0.37 17.18 -24.45
N PHE A 54 -0.80 17.50 -23.88
CA PHE A 54 -0.89 18.13 -22.56
C PHE A 54 -0.28 17.31 -21.44
N SER A 55 -0.40 15.97 -21.48
CA SER A 55 0.24 15.16 -20.45
C SER A 55 1.72 14.95 -20.69
N LYS A 56 2.17 14.95 -21.95
CA LYS A 56 3.61 14.99 -22.23
C LYS A 56 4.20 16.27 -21.64
N LEU A 57 3.57 17.42 -21.88
CA LEU A 57 3.97 18.70 -21.29
C LEU A 57 3.98 18.65 -19.75
N TYR A 58 2.94 18.10 -19.13
CA TYR A 58 2.88 17.94 -17.68
C TYR A 58 4.03 17.08 -17.13
N ILE A 59 4.29 15.92 -17.76
CA ILE A 59 5.36 15.01 -17.35
C ILE A 59 6.73 15.69 -17.52
N LEU A 60 6.96 16.34 -18.67
CA LEU A 60 8.19 17.07 -18.96
C LEU A 60 8.42 18.22 -17.97
N LEU A 61 7.37 18.96 -17.60
CA LEU A 61 7.45 20.03 -16.60
C LEU A 61 7.90 19.48 -15.23
N ASN A 62 7.36 18.33 -14.81
CA ASN A 62 7.75 17.70 -13.54
C ASN A 62 9.22 17.24 -13.57
N TYR A 63 9.69 16.67 -14.68
CA TYR A 63 11.10 16.31 -14.82
C TYR A 63 12.02 17.52 -14.84
N LEU A 64 11.59 18.63 -15.46
CA LEU A 64 12.37 19.86 -15.47
C LEU A 64 12.49 20.44 -14.06
N LEU A 65 11.38 20.53 -13.33
CA LEU A 65 11.37 21.00 -11.94
C LEU A 65 12.23 20.13 -11.03
N LEU A 66 12.15 18.80 -11.18
CA LEU A 66 13.01 17.88 -10.42
C LEU A 66 14.49 18.09 -10.74
N CYS A 67 14.85 18.15 -12.03
CA CYS A 67 16.24 18.35 -12.44
C CYS A 67 16.79 19.67 -11.88
N ILE A 68 16.03 20.77 -11.98
CA ILE A 68 16.43 22.06 -11.39
C ILE A 68 16.67 21.92 -9.89
N ALA A 69 15.77 21.26 -9.17
CA ALA A 69 15.93 21.03 -7.73
C ALA A 69 17.18 20.21 -7.40
N GLU A 70 17.48 19.17 -8.16
CA GLU A 70 18.69 18.34 -8.02
C GLU A 70 19.96 19.17 -8.25
N LEU A 71 20.01 19.99 -9.31
CA LEU A 71 21.16 20.85 -9.61
C LEU A 71 21.37 21.90 -8.50
N VAL A 72 20.29 22.56 -8.04
CA VAL A 72 20.36 23.52 -6.93
C VAL A 72 20.85 22.84 -5.65
N TYR A 73 20.38 21.63 -5.38
CA TYR A 73 20.78 20.87 -4.19
C TYR A 73 22.28 20.54 -4.21
N VAL A 74 22.83 20.06 -5.33
CA VAL A 74 24.27 19.81 -5.48
C VAL A 74 25.06 21.10 -5.25
N ARG A 75 24.63 22.22 -5.82
CA ARG A 75 25.31 23.51 -5.69
C ARG A 75 25.41 24.00 -4.26
N GLN A 76 24.34 23.81 -3.49
CA GLN A 76 24.24 24.27 -2.10
C GLN A 76 24.93 23.32 -1.11
N ASN A 77 24.83 22.00 -1.33
CA ASN A 77 25.11 21.01 -0.29
C ASN A 77 26.34 20.14 -0.54
N LEU A 78 26.88 20.08 -1.77
CA LEU A 78 28.07 19.30 -2.11
C LEU A 78 29.35 20.16 -2.11
N ILE A 79 29.44 21.16 -1.23
CA ILE A 79 30.67 21.93 -1.03
C ILE A 79 31.55 21.17 -0.03
N LEU A 80 32.81 20.93 -0.39
CA LEU A 80 33.77 20.27 0.49
C LEU A 80 34.21 21.28 1.56
N ASP A 81 33.39 21.41 2.60
CA ASP A 81 33.67 22.24 3.78
C ASP A 81 34.25 21.38 4.92
N SER A 82 34.75 22.02 5.96
CA SER A 82 35.35 21.48 7.20
C SER A 82 34.62 20.28 7.84
N LYS A 83 33.32 20.10 7.57
CA LYS A 83 32.50 18.98 8.05
C LYS A 83 32.38 17.86 7.03
N VAL A 84 33.43 17.05 6.93
CA VAL A 84 33.54 15.89 6.03
C VAL A 84 32.32 14.94 6.09
N TYR A 85 31.75 14.72 7.28
CA TYR A 85 30.57 13.85 7.44
C TYR A 85 29.32 14.37 6.71
N PHE A 86 29.09 15.69 6.74
CA PHE A 86 27.95 16.31 6.03
C PHE A 86 28.11 16.18 4.53
N TYR A 87 29.34 16.33 4.02
CA TYR A 87 29.65 16.14 2.62
C TYR A 87 29.28 14.72 2.15
N TYR A 88 29.71 13.67 2.85
CA TYR A 88 29.40 12.28 2.47
C TYR A 88 27.91 11.95 2.61
N LEU A 89 27.21 12.53 3.61
CA LEU A 89 25.75 12.39 3.71
C LEU A 89 25.03 13.02 2.51
N ASN A 90 25.41 14.24 2.12
CA ASN A 90 24.81 14.92 0.97
C ASN A 90 25.18 14.24 -0.36
N LYS A 91 26.39 13.66 -0.46
CA LYS A 91 26.81 12.81 -1.58
C LYS A 91 25.96 11.56 -1.71
N LEU A 92 25.61 10.93 -0.59
CA LEU A 92 24.71 9.78 -0.56
C LEU A 92 23.31 10.18 -1.04
N LEU A 93 22.78 11.31 -0.56
CA LEU A 93 21.48 11.83 -0.98
C LEU A 93 21.43 12.11 -2.49
N CYS A 94 22.47 12.71 -3.06
CA CYS A 94 22.57 12.92 -4.52
C CYS A 94 22.64 11.59 -5.28
N THR A 95 23.34 10.60 -4.75
CA THR A 95 23.42 9.27 -5.37
C THR A 95 22.05 8.58 -5.39
N VAL A 96 21.28 8.69 -4.30
CA VAL A 96 19.91 8.14 -4.26
C VAL A 96 18.96 8.92 -5.18
N ALA A 97 19.15 10.24 -5.29
CA ALA A 97 18.31 11.11 -6.12
C ALA A 97 18.31 10.71 -7.61
N ILE A 98 19.40 10.11 -8.11
CA ILE A 98 19.53 9.56 -9.48
C ILE A 98 18.35 8.66 -9.88
N ILE A 99 17.74 7.95 -8.92
CA ILE A 99 16.63 7.01 -9.18
C ILE A 99 15.26 7.72 -9.25
N LEU A 100 15.13 8.92 -8.68
CA LEU A 100 13.85 9.62 -8.52
C LEU A 100 13.08 9.83 -9.83
N PRO A 101 13.69 10.23 -10.96
CA PRO A 101 12.97 10.42 -12.21
C PRO A 101 12.23 9.15 -12.69
N PHE A 102 12.82 7.97 -12.47
CA PHE A 102 12.23 6.68 -12.82
C PHE A 102 11.09 6.28 -11.88
N ILE A 103 11.17 6.64 -10.60
CA ILE A 103 10.08 6.44 -9.63
C ILE A 103 8.89 7.34 -10.00
N ILE A 104 9.14 8.62 -10.28
CA ILE A 104 8.11 9.58 -10.71
C ILE A 104 7.44 9.10 -11.99
N GLU A 105 8.21 8.62 -12.97
CA GLU A 105 7.65 8.05 -14.19
C GLU A 105 6.69 6.90 -13.91
N LYS A 106 7.08 5.96 -13.06
CA LYS A 106 6.23 4.83 -12.69
C LYS A 106 4.92 5.32 -12.07
N ILE A 107 4.97 6.34 -11.22
CA ILE A 107 3.77 6.93 -10.60
C ILE A 107 2.89 7.64 -11.64
N LEU A 108 3.47 8.46 -12.51
CA LEU A 108 2.76 9.25 -13.52
C LEU A 108 2.19 8.40 -14.67
N THR A 109 2.90 7.35 -15.09
CA THR A 109 2.45 6.46 -16.17
C THR A 109 1.37 5.49 -15.67
N VAL A 110 1.47 5.00 -14.43
CA VAL A 110 0.41 4.19 -13.80
C VAL A 110 -0.87 5.02 -13.55
N LYS A 111 -0.79 6.35 -13.41
CA LYS A 111 -1.98 7.22 -13.44
C LYS A 111 -2.72 7.21 -14.77
N LYS A 112 -2.07 6.89 -15.90
CA LYS A 112 -2.62 7.10 -17.25
C LYS A 112 -3.17 5.86 -17.95
N TYR A 113 -2.77 4.64 -17.55
CA TYR A 113 -3.44 3.41 -18.01
C TYR A 113 -4.93 3.33 -17.59
N ILE A 114 -5.35 4.15 -16.63
CA ILE A 114 -6.76 4.31 -16.24
C ILE A 114 -7.53 5.20 -17.25
N TYR A 115 -6.86 6.10 -17.97
CA TYR A 115 -7.46 7.00 -18.96
C TYR A 115 -7.44 6.48 -20.41
N PHE A 116 -6.62 5.46 -20.70
CA PHE A 116 -6.40 4.98 -22.08
C PHE A 116 -7.33 3.83 -22.52
N ASN A 117 -8.28 3.41 -21.67
CA ASN A 117 -9.36 2.48 -22.03
C ASN A 117 -10.61 3.18 -22.57
N LEU A 118 -10.42 4.30 -23.28
CA LEU A 118 -11.49 4.93 -24.05
C LEU A 118 -11.38 4.44 -25.50
N PRO A 119 -12.43 3.82 -26.07
CA PRO A 119 -12.42 3.34 -27.43
C PRO A 119 -12.14 4.49 -28.41
N SER A 120 -11.48 4.19 -29.52
CA SER A 120 -11.21 5.16 -30.58
C SER A 120 -12.54 5.61 -31.24
N LEU A 121 -12.56 6.78 -31.89
CA LEU A 121 -13.77 7.32 -32.56
C LEU A 121 -14.37 6.35 -33.61
N GLY A 122 -13.59 5.41 -34.15
CA GLY A 122 -14.08 4.34 -35.00
C GLY A 122 -14.88 3.26 -34.24
N GLU A 123 -14.44 2.89 -33.04
CA GLU A 123 -15.12 1.92 -32.16
C GLU A 123 -16.38 2.51 -31.51
N LEU A 124 -16.44 3.83 -31.32
CA LEU A 124 -17.63 4.54 -30.83
C LEU A 124 -18.85 4.46 -31.76
N SER A 125 -18.63 4.22 -33.05
CA SER A 125 -19.71 4.07 -34.04
C SER A 125 -20.41 2.70 -34.00
N THR A 126 -19.75 1.71 -33.39
CA THR A 126 -20.25 0.32 -33.25
C THR A 126 -20.83 0.02 -31.87
N VAL A 127 -20.71 0.96 -30.92
CA VAL A 127 -21.14 0.79 -29.53
C VAL A 127 -22.62 1.11 -29.42
N SER A 128 -23.40 0.20 -28.83
CA SER A 128 -24.84 0.40 -28.63
C SER A 128 -25.11 1.52 -27.64
N PHE A 129 -26.27 2.18 -27.74
CA PHE A 129 -26.66 3.30 -26.86
C PHE A 129 -26.65 2.91 -25.37
N ASN A 130 -26.89 1.63 -25.06
CA ASN A 130 -26.85 1.10 -23.70
C ASN A 130 -25.42 0.97 -23.15
N GLU A 131 -24.46 0.61 -23.99
CA GLU A 131 -23.04 0.57 -23.61
C GLU A 131 -22.49 1.98 -23.44
N LEU A 132 -22.88 2.94 -24.30
CA LEU A 132 -22.55 4.36 -24.15
C LEU A 132 -23.03 4.94 -22.81
N ARG A 133 -24.23 4.54 -22.37
CA ARG A 133 -24.77 4.93 -21.06
C ARG A 133 -23.95 4.33 -19.91
N GLN A 134 -23.58 3.05 -19.99
CA GLN A 134 -22.69 2.43 -19.00
C GLN A 134 -21.31 3.08 -18.94
N TYR A 135 -20.76 3.51 -20.09
CA TYR A 135 -19.50 4.26 -20.13
C TYR A 135 -19.65 5.64 -19.48
N LYS A 136 -20.74 6.36 -19.75
CA LYS A 136 -21.03 7.65 -19.12
C LYS A 136 -21.16 7.52 -17.60
N ASP A 137 -21.82 6.47 -17.12
CA ASP A 137 -22.00 6.20 -15.69
C ASP A 137 -20.68 5.76 -15.02
N ARG A 138 -19.82 5.01 -15.72
CA ARG A 138 -18.44 4.71 -15.28
C ARG A 138 -17.57 5.96 -15.22
N ILE A 139 -17.68 6.86 -16.19
CA ILE A 139 -16.93 8.12 -16.22
C ILE A 139 -17.42 9.04 -15.09
N ALA A 140 -18.74 9.15 -14.88
CA ALA A 140 -19.32 9.93 -13.80
C ALA A 140 -18.90 9.40 -12.42
N SER A 141 -18.92 8.08 -12.20
CA SER A 141 -18.43 7.48 -10.96
C SER A 141 -16.92 7.65 -10.77
N SER A 142 -16.13 7.60 -11.86
CA SER A 142 -14.69 7.89 -11.82
C SER A 142 -14.40 9.36 -11.49
N ILE A 143 -15.14 10.31 -12.05
CA ILE A 143 -15.00 11.75 -11.74
C ILE A 143 -15.39 12.03 -10.29
N ASN A 144 -16.46 11.39 -9.79
CA ASN A 144 -16.86 11.51 -8.38
C ASN A 144 -15.80 10.90 -7.43
N SER A 145 -15.15 9.80 -7.84
CA SER A 145 -14.02 9.24 -7.08
C SER A 145 -12.81 10.18 -7.03
N ILE A 146 -12.59 11.00 -8.08
CA ILE A 146 -11.49 11.97 -8.17
C ILE A 146 -11.76 13.21 -7.32
N ARG A 147 -12.99 13.74 -7.31
CA ARG A 147 -13.38 14.81 -6.37
C ARG A 147 -13.19 14.38 -4.92
N GLY A 148 -13.62 13.17 -4.58
CA GLY A 148 -13.37 12.58 -3.27
C GLY A 148 -11.88 12.41 -2.93
N ILE A 149 -10.96 12.31 -3.90
CA ILE A 149 -9.51 12.28 -3.66
C ILE A 149 -8.95 13.70 -3.41
N SER A 150 -9.47 14.70 -4.09
CA SER A 150 -9.11 16.11 -3.87
C SER A 150 -9.46 16.56 -2.45
N ASP A 151 -10.66 16.21 -1.97
CA ASP A 151 -11.12 16.54 -0.62
C ASP A 151 -10.29 15.79 0.45
N LYS A 152 -9.83 14.56 0.14
CA LYS A 152 -8.94 13.75 0.97
C LYS A 152 -7.49 14.25 1.04
N LEU A 153 -7.06 15.08 0.07
CA LEU A 153 -5.73 15.73 0.05
C LEU A 153 -5.76 17.15 0.64
N SER A 154 -6.86 17.54 1.29
CA SER A 154 -6.99 18.84 1.95
C SER A 154 -5.97 19.03 3.08
N ILE A 155 -5.61 20.29 3.35
CA ILE A 155 -4.60 20.69 4.36
C ILE A 155 -4.96 20.17 5.76
N SER A 156 -6.25 20.02 6.08
CA SER A 156 -6.73 19.42 7.33
C SER A 156 -6.34 17.94 7.45
N ASN A 157 -6.55 17.15 6.40
CA ASN A 157 -6.24 15.72 6.42
C ASN A 157 -4.73 15.49 6.37
N PHE A 158 -3.98 16.37 5.69
CA PHE A 158 -2.51 16.34 5.71
C PHE A 158 -1.94 16.60 7.12
N LYS A 159 -2.56 17.51 7.90
CA LYS A 159 -2.19 17.76 9.30
C LYS A 159 -2.44 16.52 10.17
N ASP A 160 -3.55 15.83 9.95
CA ASP A 160 -3.85 14.58 10.66
C ASP A 160 -2.82 13.48 10.31
N ILE A 161 -2.40 13.37 9.05
CA ILE A 161 -1.36 12.43 8.61
C ILE A 161 0.02 12.77 9.22
N VAL A 162 0.42 14.04 9.20
CA VAL A 162 1.72 14.49 9.76
C VAL A 162 1.77 14.32 11.28
N THR A 163 0.64 14.50 11.96
CA THR A 163 0.55 14.26 13.42
C THR A 163 0.48 12.78 13.78
N ASP A 164 0.02 11.92 12.87
CA ASP A 164 -0.03 10.46 13.03
C ASP A 164 1.35 9.81 12.75
N LEU A 165 2.08 10.28 11.74
CA LEU A 165 3.34 9.66 11.28
C LEU A 165 4.37 9.32 12.39
N PRO A 166 4.61 10.16 13.41
CA PRO A 166 5.58 9.87 14.47
C PRO A 166 5.24 8.67 15.35
N ARG A 167 3.97 8.21 15.38
CA ARG A 167 3.56 7.04 16.18
C ARG A 167 3.85 5.71 15.50
N HIS A 168 4.29 5.73 14.25
CA HIS A 168 4.62 4.52 13.50
C HIS A 168 6.10 4.17 13.61
N SER A 169 6.39 2.87 13.63
CA SER A 169 7.74 2.33 13.65
C SER A 169 7.87 1.22 12.62
N SER A 170 8.91 1.30 11.78
CA SER A 170 9.23 0.25 10.79
C SER A 170 10.41 -0.63 11.21
N PHE A 171 11.01 -0.36 12.37
CA PHE A 171 12.25 -1.00 12.82
C PHE A 171 12.17 -1.59 14.24
N LYS A 172 11.24 -1.10 15.06
CA LYS A 172 11.02 -1.55 16.45
C LYS A 172 9.56 -1.93 16.65
N TYR A 173 9.32 -2.89 17.54
CA TYR A 173 7.98 -3.18 18.04
C TYR A 173 7.50 -2.05 18.94
N ILE A 174 6.25 -1.67 18.77
CA ILE A 174 5.62 -0.55 19.48
C ILE A 174 4.24 -0.93 20.04
N SER A 175 3.70 -2.08 19.64
CA SER A 175 2.45 -2.66 20.11
C SER A 175 2.74 -4.01 20.75
N ASN A 176 2.41 -4.17 22.03
CA ASN A 176 2.52 -5.42 22.78
C ASN A 176 1.46 -5.44 23.88
N GLY A 177 0.82 -6.58 24.09
CA GLY A 177 -0.26 -6.73 25.09
C GLY A 177 -1.53 -5.91 24.78
N ASN A 178 -1.77 -5.56 23.51
CA ASN A 178 -2.97 -4.82 23.12
C ASN A 178 -4.23 -5.70 23.09
N LEU A 179 -4.07 -7.01 22.90
CA LEU A 179 -5.13 -7.99 23.07
C LEU A 179 -5.16 -8.43 24.54
N THR A 180 -6.30 -8.28 25.19
CA THR A 180 -6.50 -8.60 26.61
C THR A 180 -6.83 -10.07 26.81
N ASP A 181 -6.76 -10.55 28.06
CA ASP A 181 -7.17 -11.91 28.41
C ASP A 181 -8.64 -12.15 28.06
N GLU A 182 -9.51 -11.14 28.18
CA GLU A 182 -10.91 -11.25 27.78
C GLU A 182 -11.07 -11.53 26.29
N TYR A 183 -10.23 -10.94 25.43
CA TYR A 183 -10.23 -11.24 24.00
C TYR A 183 -9.84 -12.69 23.74
N PHE A 184 -8.80 -13.20 24.41
CA PHE A 184 -8.36 -14.59 24.23
C PHE A 184 -9.38 -15.59 24.77
N ASP A 185 -10.08 -15.25 25.84
CA ASP A 185 -11.19 -16.06 26.37
C ASP A 185 -12.37 -16.11 25.39
N ALA A 186 -12.75 -14.97 24.81
CA ALA A 186 -13.81 -14.91 23.79
C ALA A 186 -13.43 -15.72 22.54
N ALA A 187 -12.22 -15.52 22.02
CA ALA A 187 -11.72 -16.26 20.86
C ALA A 187 -11.58 -17.77 21.14
N SER A 188 -11.20 -18.15 22.35
CA SER A 188 -11.13 -19.56 22.77
C SER A 188 -12.51 -20.22 22.82
N LYS A 189 -13.53 -19.52 23.30
CA LYS A 189 -14.93 -19.99 23.28
C LYS A 189 -15.47 -20.14 21.85
N ALA A 190 -15.02 -19.28 20.94
CA ALA A 190 -15.40 -19.31 19.53
C ALA A 190 -14.69 -20.41 18.71
N LEU A 191 -13.77 -21.19 19.30
CA LEU A 191 -13.05 -22.24 18.56
C LEU A 191 -13.96 -23.36 18.04
N ASP A 192 -15.15 -23.55 18.62
CA ASP A 192 -16.13 -24.54 18.19
C ASP A 192 -17.02 -24.09 17.01
N ASP A 193 -16.96 -22.81 16.62
CA ASP A 193 -17.59 -22.35 15.37
C ASP A 193 -16.95 -23.12 14.17
N PRO A 194 -17.71 -23.62 13.18
CA PRO A 194 -17.14 -24.36 12.07
C PRO A 194 -16.31 -23.51 11.09
N HIS A 195 -16.35 -22.18 11.24
CA HIS A 195 -15.72 -21.26 10.31
C HIS A 195 -14.72 -20.32 10.99
N LEU A 196 -13.83 -19.78 10.15
CA LEU A 196 -13.09 -18.56 10.40
C LEU A 196 -13.65 -17.47 9.47
N TYR A 197 -13.75 -16.24 9.96
CA TYR A 197 -14.35 -15.14 9.20
C TYR A 197 -13.24 -14.21 8.69
N ILE A 198 -13.29 -13.88 7.41
CA ILE A 198 -12.41 -12.91 6.74
C ILE A 198 -13.23 -11.66 6.45
N ILE A 199 -12.79 -10.54 7.02
CA ILE A 199 -13.47 -9.25 6.92
C ILE A 199 -12.69 -8.38 5.95
N ILE A 200 -13.34 -7.90 4.89
CA ILE A 200 -12.76 -6.98 3.92
C ILE A 200 -13.50 -5.65 4.02
N SER A 201 -12.80 -4.59 4.44
CA SER A 201 -13.42 -3.30 4.73
C SER A 201 -12.83 -2.15 3.93
N ARG A 202 -13.71 -1.19 3.66
CA ARG A 202 -13.37 0.17 3.22
C ARG A 202 -13.34 1.04 4.46
N THR A 203 -12.15 1.23 5.03
CA THR A 203 -11.97 2.06 6.22
C THR A 203 -11.46 3.44 5.84
N GLY A 204 -12.00 4.47 6.47
CA GLY A 204 -11.60 5.86 6.26
C GLY A 204 -10.69 6.41 7.36
N SER A 205 -9.90 5.57 8.04
CA SER A 205 -8.91 6.06 9.03
C SER A 205 -7.86 6.95 8.36
N ALA A 206 -7.22 7.88 9.09
CA ALA A 206 -6.21 8.78 8.53
C ALA A 206 -5.01 8.01 7.93
N ALA A 207 -4.59 6.92 8.58
CA ALA A 207 -3.62 5.98 8.02
C ALA A 207 -4.16 5.31 6.74
N SER A 208 -5.41 4.84 6.74
CA SER A 208 -6.06 4.27 5.56
C SER A 208 -6.19 5.28 4.41
N GLU A 209 -6.29 6.57 4.72
CA GLU A 209 -6.39 7.67 3.76
C GLU A 209 -5.04 7.93 3.06
N PHE A 210 -3.94 7.99 3.82
CA PHE A 210 -2.58 8.00 3.28
C PHE A 210 -2.31 6.77 2.41
N ILE A 211 -2.74 5.59 2.86
CA ILE A 211 -2.57 4.31 2.14
C ILE A 211 -3.44 4.24 0.88
N SER A 212 -4.67 4.77 0.91
CA SER A 212 -5.61 4.75 -0.23
C SER A 212 -5.09 5.49 -1.47
N VAL A 213 -4.27 6.53 -1.25
CA VAL A 213 -3.59 7.28 -2.34
C VAL A 213 -2.63 6.37 -3.12
N PHE A 214 -2.01 5.40 -2.44
CA PHE A 214 -1.05 4.46 -3.02
C PHE A 214 -1.69 3.15 -3.51
N THR A 215 -2.76 2.66 -2.86
CA THR A 215 -3.39 1.37 -3.19
C THR A 215 -4.56 1.46 -4.17
N ARG A 216 -5.19 2.64 -4.31
CA ARG A 216 -6.27 2.96 -5.28
C ARG A 216 -7.40 1.94 -5.42
N LYS A 217 -7.69 1.15 -4.39
CA LYS A 217 -8.85 0.25 -4.36
C LYS A 217 -9.80 0.65 -3.22
N SER A 218 -11.09 0.43 -3.44
CA SER A 218 -12.18 0.78 -2.52
C SER A 218 -12.09 0.03 -1.20
N PHE A 219 -11.60 -1.21 -1.21
CA PHE A 219 -11.33 -2.02 -0.02
C PHE A 219 -9.83 -1.97 0.30
N ASN A 220 -9.49 -1.38 1.43
CA ASN A 220 -8.13 -1.03 1.83
C ASN A 220 -7.69 -1.69 3.13
N HIS A 221 -8.57 -2.45 3.79
CA HIS A 221 -8.28 -3.13 5.04
C HIS A 221 -8.84 -4.55 5.05
N SER A 222 -8.20 -5.42 5.83
CA SER A 222 -8.61 -6.80 6.02
C SER A 222 -8.34 -7.27 7.44
N SER A 223 -9.27 -8.02 8.01
CA SER A 223 -9.21 -8.56 9.38
C SER A 223 -9.69 -10.02 9.39
N ILE A 224 -9.49 -10.72 10.51
CA ILE A 224 -10.09 -12.04 10.76
C ILE A 224 -10.90 -12.01 12.06
N ALA A 225 -11.89 -12.89 12.18
CA ALA A 225 -12.61 -13.17 13.43
C ALA A 225 -12.84 -14.68 13.58
N PHE A 226 -12.93 -15.14 14.83
CA PHE A 226 -13.16 -16.54 15.21
C PHE A 226 -14.64 -16.90 15.34
N ASP A 227 -15.52 -15.89 15.38
CA ASP A 227 -16.95 -16.01 15.59
C ASP A 227 -17.75 -15.26 14.51
N LYS A 228 -18.97 -15.74 14.25
CA LYS A 228 -19.89 -15.15 13.26
C LYS A 228 -20.41 -13.76 13.64
N ASP A 229 -20.46 -13.48 14.94
CA ASP A 229 -21.06 -12.27 15.54
C ASP A 229 -20.05 -11.11 15.56
N LEU A 230 -18.81 -11.38 15.11
CA LEU A 230 -17.70 -10.44 14.97
C LEU A 230 -17.22 -9.83 16.30
N GLU A 231 -17.35 -10.56 17.39
CA GLU A 231 -16.86 -10.15 18.71
C GLU A 231 -15.35 -10.38 18.89
N THR A 232 -14.71 -11.12 17.98
CA THR A 232 -13.29 -11.48 18.06
C THR A 232 -12.48 -10.97 16.87
N ILE A 233 -12.86 -9.83 16.29
CA ILE A 233 -12.13 -9.27 15.15
C ILE A 233 -10.73 -8.82 15.59
N VAL A 234 -9.73 -9.23 14.81
CA VAL A 234 -8.33 -8.84 15.01
C VAL A 234 -7.67 -8.53 13.68
N SER A 235 -6.80 -7.51 13.68
CA SER A 235 -5.98 -7.20 12.52
C SER A 235 -4.70 -6.47 12.87
N TYR A 236 -3.86 -6.30 11.84
CA TYR A 236 -2.83 -5.28 11.86
C TYR A 236 -3.40 -3.96 11.34
N ASN A 237 -3.45 -2.92 12.17
CA ASN A 237 -3.97 -1.62 11.79
C ASN A 237 -3.10 -0.45 12.30
N GLY A 238 -3.47 0.76 11.92
CA GLY A 238 -2.77 1.99 12.32
C GLY A 238 -2.93 2.38 13.79
N GLY A 239 -3.74 1.63 14.56
CA GLY A 239 -4.18 2.03 15.89
C GLY A 239 -5.23 3.14 15.84
N GLU A 240 -6.28 3.06 16.66
CA GLU A 240 -7.11 4.23 16.95
C GLU A 240 -6.49 4.97 18.12
N ARG A 241 -6.09 6.25 17.93
CA ARG A 241 -5.63 7.32 18.87
C ARG A 241 -4.99 6.91 20.23
N VAL A 242 -5.56 5.97 20.95
CA VAL A 242 -5.13 5.36 22.22
C VAL A 242 -4.15 4.18 22.02
N TYR A 243 -4.27 3.40 20.94
CA TYR A 243 -3.45 2.21 20.72
C TYR A 243 -2.32 2.43 19.70
N PRO A 244 -1.13 1.84 19.93
CA PRO A 244 -0.04 1.90 18.97
C PRO A 244 -0.34 1.08 17.69
N PRO A 245 0.18 1.49 16.52
CA PRO A 245 0.06 0.74 15.28
C PRO A 245 0.68 -0.65 15.37
N GLY A 246 -0.06 -1.68 14.96
CA GLY A 246 0.34 -3.07 15.11
C GLY A 246 -0.86 -4.00 15.17
N LEU A 247 -0.72 -5.10 15.90
CA LEU A 247 -1.79 -6.06 16.18
C LEU A 247 -2.79 -5.47 17.18
N ASN A 248 -4.05 -5.36 16.79
CA ASN A 248 -5.10 -4.77 17.61
C ASN A 248 -6.43 -5.52 17.45
N TYR A 249 -7.21 -5.53 18.53
CA TYR A 249 -8.63 -5.86 18.50
C TYR A 249 -9.42 -4.77 17.77
N GLU A 250 -10.46 -5.14 17.02
CA GLU A 250 -11.30 -4.20 16.30
C GLU A 250 -12.78 -4.40 16.63
N LEU A 251 -13.50 -3.29 16.72
CA LEU A 251 -14.94 -3.27 16.91
C LEU A 251 -15.63 -3.01 15.57
N VAL A 252 -16.76 -3.68 15.33
CA VAL A 252 -17.55 -3.49 14.10
C VAL A 252 -17.91 -2.01 13.91
N GLU A 253 -18.24 -1.33 15.00
CA GLU A 253 -18.60 0.09 15.04
C GLU A 253 -17.50 0.96 14.44
N HIS A 254 -16.23 0.59 14.63
CA HIS A 254 -15.08 1.36 14.15
C HIS A 254 -14.97 1.36 12.63
N PHE A 255 -15.40 0.28 11.99
CA PHE A 255 -15.45 0.20 10.54
C PHE A 255 -16.58 1.02 9.92
N ILE A 256 -17.68 1.23 10.66
CA ILE A 256 -18.94 1.82 10.15
C ILE A 256 -19.05 3.33 10.48
N LYS A 257 -18.05 3.93 11.13
CA LYS A 257 -18.05 5.35 11.57
C LYS A 257 -18.29 6.39 10.46
N LYS A 258 -18.05 6.07 9.19
CA LYS A 258 -18.20 7.02 8.05
C LYS A 258 -19.29 6.58 7.09
N ASP A 259 -20.03 7.55 6.54
CA ASP A 259 -21.14 7.35 5.60
C ASP A 259 -20.78 6.56 4.33
N ASP A 260 -19.49 6.53 3.94
CA ASP A 260 -18.99 5.83 2.74
C ASP A 260 -18.29 4.49 3.06
N SER A 261 -18.36 4.03 4.31
CA SER A 261 -17.78 2.76 4.73
C SER A 261 -18.64 1.57 4.34
N SER A 262 -17.96 0.48 3.98
CA SER A 262 -18.59 -0.80 3.63
C SER A 262 -17.70 -1.94 4.08
N ILE A 263 -18.30 -2.98 4.62
CA ILE A 263 -17.63 -4.18 5.10
C ILE A 263 -18.26 -5.38 4.40
N LEU A 264 -17.42 -6.27 3.89
CA LEU A 264 -17.83 -7.56 3.35
C LEU A 264 -17.28 -8.65 4.27
N ILE A 265 -18.16 -9.58 4.67
CA ILE A 265 -17.82 -10.68 5.56
C ILE A 265 -17.88 -11.97 4.73
N TYR A 266 -16.79 -12.73 4.79
CA TYR A 266 -16.67 -14.05 4.19
C TYR A 266 -16.34 -15.08 5.27
N SER A 267 -16.83 -16.30 5.12
CA SER A 267 -16.47 -17.44 5.94
C SER A 267 -15.56 -18.40 5.17
N ILE A 268 -14.68 -19.09 5.87
CA ILE A 268 -13.93 -20.25 5.38
C ILE A 268 -14.08 -21.39 6.38
N ASP A 269 -14.32 -22.60 5.89
CA ASP A 269 -14.36 -23.80 6.73
C ASP A 269 -13.01 -23.98 7.44
N ALA A 270 -13.05 -24.03 8.77
CA ALA A 270 -11.85 -24.11 9.59
C ALA A 270 -12.09 -25.05 10.76
N THR A 271 -11.25 -26.07 10.88
CA THR A 271 -11.30 -26.98 12.04
C THR A 271 -10.87 -26.26 13.32
N LYS A 272 -11.32 -26.77 14.47
CA LYS A 272 -10.91 -26.30 15.79
C LYS A 272 -9.39 -26.21 15.94
N GLU A 273 -8.66 -27.21 15.45
CA GLU A 273 -7.19 -27.25 15.51
C GLU A 273 -6.54 -26.17 14.64
N GLN A 274 -7.06 -25.93 13.43
CA GLN A 274 -6.56 -24.84 12.57
C GLN A 274 -6.75 -23.47 13.22
N LYS A 275 -7.92 -23.23 13.83
CA LYS A 275 -8.18 -21.99 14.57
C LYS A 275 -7.28 -21.86 15.80
N LYS A 276 -7.01 -22.96 16.50
CA LYS A 276 -6.07 -22.98 17.63
C LYS A 276 -4.64 -22.60 17.21
N ILE A 277 -4.17 -23.06 16.05
CA ILE A 277 -2.87 -22.64 15.48
C ILE A 277 -2.83 -21.12 15.29
N ILE A 278 -3.89 -20.54 14.70
CA ILE A 278 -3.99 -19.09 14.49
C ILE A 278 -3.99 -18.35 15.83
N LEU A 279 -4.82 -18.76 16.77
CA LEU A 279 -4.95 -18.10 18.07
C LEU A 279 -3.64 -18.14 18.87
N ASN A 280 -2.95 -19.27 18.87
CA ASN A 280 -1.63 -19.40 19.49
C ASN A 280 -0.62 -18.45 18.84
N LYS A 281 -0.63 -18.32 17.51
CA LYS A 281 0.27 -17.40 16.82
C LYS A 281 -0.04 -15.93 17.13
N ILE A 282 -1.32 -15.58 17.25
CA ILE A 282 -1.76 -14.26 17.66
C ILE A 282 -1.26 -13.95 19.08
N ASN A 283 -1.37 -14.90 20.01
CA ASN A 283 -0.88 -14.74 21.38
C ASN A 283 0.64 -14.55 21.44
N GLU A 284 1.39 -15.33 20.64
CA GLU A 284 2.84 -15.17 20.49
C GLU A 284 3.19 -13.75 20.00
N ILE A 285 2.54 -13.27 18.93
CA ILE A 285 2.73 -11.91 18.39
C ILE A 285 2.38 -10.84 19.43
N ASN A 286 1.27 -11.01 20.16
CA ASN A 286 0.83 -10.07 21.20
C ASN A 286 1.86 -9.96 22.33
N THR A 287 2.51 -11.07 22.68
CA THR A 287 3.53 -11.14 23.74
C THR A 287 4.88 -10.60 23.26
N GLU A 288 5.35 -11.03 22.09
CA GLU A 288 6.65 -10.59 21.55
C GLU A 288 6.64 -9.12 21.13
N GLY A 289 5.49 -8.64 20.67
CA GLY A 289 5.28 -7.32 20.13
C GLY A 289 5.22 -7.29 18.60
N SER A 290 4.62 -6.21 18.10
CA SER A 290 4.32 -5.97 16.70
C SER A 290 4.44 -4.48 16.33
N ALA A 291 4.42 -4.20 15.02
CA ALA A 291 4.27 -2.86 14.49
C ALA A 291 3.61 -2.87 13.10
N TYR A 292 2.97 -1.76 12.71
CA TYR A 292 2.41 -1.62 11.37
C TYR A 292 3.48 -1.26 10.32
N ASN A 293 3.52 -2.01 9.21
CA ASN A 293 4.56 -1.87 8.19
C ASN A 293 4.25 -0.79 7.13
N ILE A 294 4.37 0.49 7.50
CA ILE A 294 4.18 1.61 6.55
C ILE A 294 5.18 1.54 5.38
N LEU A 295 6.47 1.33 5.65
CA LEU A 295 7.49 1.26 4.59
C LEU A 295 7.27 0.08 3.64
N GLY A 296 6.74 -1.03 4.15
CA GLY A 296 6.39 -2.22 3.38
C GLY A 296 5.31 -1.98 2.33
N LEU A 297 4.46 -0.97 2.49
CA LEU A 297 3.48 -0.62 1.46
C LEU A 297 4.14 -0.06 0.19
N LEU A 298 5.32 0.55 0.32
CA LEU A 298 6.10 1.09 -0.80
C LEU A 298 7.17 0.10 -1.29
N LEU A 299 7.88 -0.54 -0.35
CA LEU A 299 9.07 -1.34 -0.63
C LEU A 299 8.83 -2.86 -0.61
N LYS A 300 7.64 -3.31 -0.16
CA LYS A 300 7.27 -4.73 0.03
C LYS A 300 8.31 -5.53 0.80
N GLN A 301 8.94 -4.88 1.77
CA GLN A 301 9.97 -5.43 2.62
C GLN A 301 9.62 -5.17 4.09
N SER A 302 10.01 -6.09 4.96
CA SER A 302 9.95 -5.92 6.41
C SER A 302 11.32 -6.22 6.98
N TYR A 303 11.75 -5.42 7.95
CA TYR A 303 13.07 -5.56 8.58
C TYR A 303 13.08 -6.55 9.74
N LYS A 304 11.90 -6.88 10.30
CA LYS A 304 11.75 -7.75 11.46
C LYS A 304 10.48 -8.60 11.31
N PRO A 305 10.42 -9.82 11.87
CA PRO A 305 9.16 -10.54 12.08
C PRO A 305 8.10 -9.64 12.75
N ASN A 306 6.81 -9.96 12.68
CA ASN A 306 5.72 -9.20 13.34
C ASN A 306 5.61 -7.69 12.99
N ILE A 307 6.34 -7.21 11.98
CA ILE A 307 6.11 -5.91 11.34
C ILE A 307 5.42 -6.17 10.01
N MET A 308 4.09 -6.04 10.00
CA MET A 308 3.23 -6.44 8.88
C MET A 308 2.17 -5.36 8.59
N PHE A 309 1.55 -5.45 7.42
CA PHE A 309 0.29 -4.75 7.13
C PHE A 309 -0.89 -5.73 7.18
N CYS A 310 -2.11 -5.20 7.19
CA CYS A 310 -3.35 -5.96 7.41
C CYS A 310 -3.48 -7.24 6.56
N SER A 311 -3.37 -7.13 5.23
CA SER A 311 -3.53 -8.29 4.34
C SER A 311 -2.39 -9.29 4.41
N GLN A 312 -1.17 -8.83 4.73
CA GLN A 312 -0.04 -9.73 5.00
C GLN A 312 -0.31 -10.56 6.26
N PHE A 313 -0.82 -9.95 7.32
CA PHE A 313 -1.18 -10.64 8.55
C PHE A 313 -2.26 -11.69 8.32
N VAL A 314 -3.39 -11.31 7.71
CA VAL A 314 -4.51 -12.22 7.43
C VAL A 314 -4.03 -13.42 6.60
N TYR A 315 -3.32 -13.16 5.50
CA TYR A 315 -2.82 -14.26 4.65
C TYR A 315 -1.85 -15.17 5.40
N LYS A 316 -0.97 -14.61 6.23
CA LYS A 316 -0.02 -15.41 7.03
C LYS A 316 -0.73 -16.29 8.06
N MET A 317 -1.83 -15.83 8.66
CA MET A 317 -2.65 -16.66 9.56
C MET A 317 -3.31 -17.83 8.81
N LEU A 318 -3.80 -17.58 7.59
CA LEU A 318 -4.34 -18.64 6.74
C LEU A 318 -3.25 -19.64 6.31
N GLU A 319 -2.07 -19.14 5.93
CA GLU A 319 -0.95 -19.96 5.47
C GLU A 319 -0.43 -20.91 6.57
N ILE A 320 -0.20 -20.41 7.79
CA ILE A 320 0.33 -21.25 8.89
C ILE A 320 -0.67 -22.32 9.37
N SER A 321 -1.97 -22.11 9.11
CA SER A 321 -3.05 -23.04 9.48
C SER A 321 -3.51 -23.92 8.32
N GLY A 322 -2.86 -23.81 7.15
CA GLY A 322 -3.24 -24.57 5.95
C GLY A 322 -4.60 -24.19 5.38
N LEU A 323 -5.09 -22.98 5.66
CA LEU A 323 -6.33 -22.41 5.15
C LEU A 323 -6.13 -21.50 3.93
N ASN A 324 -4.89 -21.25 3.49
CA ASN A 324 -4.64 -20.45 2.29
C ASN A 324 -5.17 -21.17 1.04
N TYR A 325 -5.91 -20.44 0.20
CA TYR A 325 -6.59 -20.98 -0.98
C TYR A 325 -6.07 -20.39 -2.30
N PHE A 326 -5.00 -19.59 -2.23
CA PHE A 326 -4.24 -19.10 -3.38
C PHE A 326 -2.78 -18.99 -2.99
N ASP A 327 -1.88 -19.09 -3.99
CA ASP A 327 -0.44 -18.99 -3.77
C ASP A 327 0.07 -17.57 -4.04
N MET A 328 0.58 -16.94 -3.00
CA MET A 328 1.27 -15.66 -3.09
C MET A 328 2.21 -15.45 -1.90
N GLU A 329 3.34 -14.81 -2.10
CA GLU A 329 4.14 -14.31 -0.98
C GLU A 329 3.32 -13.28 -0.17
N SER A 330 3.11 -13.52 1.13
CA SER A 330 2.26 -12.69 2.01
C SER A 330 2.49 -11.17 1.91
N LYS A 331 3.73 -10.71 1.69
CA LYS A 331 4.09 -9.29 1.49
C LYS A 331 3.58 -8.66 0.18
N HIS A 332 3.00 -9.45 -0.72
CA HIS A 332 2.42 -9.00 -1.98
C HIS A 332 0.88 -9.03 -1.98
N VAL A 333 0.27 -9.64 -0.97
CA VAL A 333 -1.17 -9.83 -0.86
C VAL A 333 -1.86 -8.51 -0.55
N ARG A 334 -2.94 -8.21 -1.27
CA ARG A 334 -3.80 -7.04 -1.06
C ARG A 334 -5.12 -7.51 -0.45
N PRO A 335 -5.86 -6.64 0.27
CA PRO A 335 -7.18 -6.99 0.81
C PRO A 335 -8.14 -7.57 -0.24
N THR A 336 -8.16 -7.02 -1.45
CA THR A 336 -9.04 -7.53 -2.52
C THR A 336 -8.64 -8.90 -3.06
N ASP A 337 -7.38 -9.33 -2.87
CA ASP A 337 -6.92 -10.62 -3.38
C ASP A 337 -7.65 -11.79 -2.73
N PHE A 338 -8.12 -11.65 -1.48
CA PHE A 338 -8.96 -12.65 -0.80
C PHE A 338 -10.29 -12.93 -1.54
N ILE A 339 -10.73 -12.00 -2.38
CA ILE A 339 -11.94 -12.17 -3.20
C ILE A 339 -11.55 -12.49 -4.66
N GLU A 340 -10.65 -11.70 -5.23
CA GLU A 340 -10.27 -11.77 -6.65
C GLU A 340 -9.51 -13.06 -7.01
N LYS A 341 -8.89 -13.72 -6.02
CA LYS A 341 -8.09 -14.95 -6.22
C LYS A 341 -8.77 -16.21 -5.70
N ASP A 342 -10.02 -16.11 -5.25
CA ASP A 342 -10.79 -17.28 -4.87
C ASP A 342 -11.36 -18.03 -6.08
N TYR A 343 -10.46 -18.57 -6.91
CA TYR A 343 -10.84 -19.27 -8.15
C TYR A 343 -11.61 -20.57 -7.89
N TYR A 344 -11.43 -21.16 -6.72
CA TYR A 344 -12.02 -22.44 -6.32
C TYR A 344 -13.18 -22.30 -5.33
N ARG A 345 -13.65 -21.07 -5.08
CA ARG A 345 -14.79 -20.77 -4.19
C ARG A 345 -14.63 -21.38 -2.80
N LYS A 346 -13.43 -21.23 -2.23
CA LYS A 346 -13.10 -21.70 -0.88
C LYS A 346 -13.67 -20.81 0.20
N VAL A 347 -13.99 -19.56 -0.10
CA VAL A 347 -14.67 -18.66 0.83
C VAL A 347 -16.13 -18.46 0.42
N LYS A 348 -17.01 -18.35 1.40
CA LYS A 348 -18.43 -18.09 1.19
C LYS A 348 -18.76 -16.68 1.69
N PHE A 349 -19.45 -15.90 0.86
CA PHE A 349 -19.98 -14.61 1.28
C PHE A 349 -21.11 -14.83 2.30
N GLU A 350 -21.03 -14.16 3.45
CA GLU A 350 -22.06 -14.25 4.50
C GLU A 350 -22.98 -13.03 4.45
N TYR A 351 -22.44 -11.84 4.69
CA TYR A 351 -23.20 -10.59 4.69
C TYR A 351 -22.31 -9.36 4.50
N SER A 352 -22.95 -8.20 4.33
CA SER A 352 -22.26 -6.91 4.22
C SER A 352 -22.88 -5.88 5.15
N LEU A 353 -22.05 -5.03 5.74
CA LEU A 353 -22.47 -3.91 6.58
C LEU A 353 -22.09 -2.58 5.89
N PHE A 354 -22.94 -1.57 6.03
CA PHE A 354 -22.74 -0.25 5.42
C PHE A 354 -22.84 0.86 6.46
N GLY A 355 -22.04 1.91 6.27
CA GLY A 355 -22.14 3.18 7.00
C GLY A 355 -23.57 3.74 6.97
N LYS A 356 -24.13 4.08 8.14
CA LYS A 356 -25.39 4.84 8.19
C LYS A 356 -25.10 6.26 7.70
N LYS A 357 -25.75 6.71 6.62
CA LYS A 357 -25.74 8.12 6.24
C LYS A 357 -26.21 8.97 7.41
N SER A 358 -25.40 9.94 7.84
CA SER A 358 -25.88 11.09 8.60
C SER A 358 -27.07 11.69 7.85
N LYS A 359 -28.25 11.74 8.49
CA LYS A 359 -29.41 12.48 7.97
C LYS A 359 -29.17 13.98 8.03
#